data_AF-A9F6L2-F1
#
_entry.id   AF-A9F6L2-F1
#
_cell.length_a   1.000
_cell.length_b   1.000
_cell.length_c   1.000
_cell.angle_alpha   90.00
_cell.angle_beta   90.00
_cell.angle_gamma   90.00
#
_symmetry.space_group_name_H-M   'P 1'
#
loop_
_entity.id
_entity.type
_entity.pdbx_description
1 polymer ?
#
loop_
_entity_poly.entity_id
_entity_poly.type
_entity_poly.pdbx_seq_one_letter_code
_entity_poly.pdbx_strand_id
1 'polypeptide(L)'
;MRCVLPFALAGFTAAACALDTPYIEQPKPMWLWTGDETAAPACPDGAEPAWDGWQVEDPSPDCGECSCAPATCKPSTAYETFGAACGEETVPTNHVDLPEGWDGACFAPPLPVPTLSYASILYRPPVVTPCEPSPTPEPPALTAEIARACRADAALAPPSGFVSCMTSTVGAACPAEFPLRRVFTEHRIDYRTCSPCECAPPSELQCTVHITAYADRACEQAFDSATLSFTDDPVCHDFPSPSRPKFSALRAEPAAPIAGACAPVQRRSVVVDEIVRSPPEFLCCEQ
;
A
#
# COMPACT_ATOMS: atom_id res chain seq x y z
N MET A 1 4.31 49.78 -3.85
CA MET A 1 4.10 51.09 -3.17
C MET A 1 5.44 51.74 -2.86
N ARG A 2 5.81 52.78 -3.60
CA ARG A 2 6.88 53.73 -3.26
C ARG A 2 6.65 55.01 -4.07
N CYS A 3 5.96 55.98 -3.48
CA CYS A 3 5.99 57.37 -3.95
C CYS A 3 6.99 58.11 -3.06
N VAL A 4 8.13 58.46 -3.63
CA VAL A 4 9.10 59.37 -3.02
C VAL A 4 8.71 60.78 -3.44
N LEU A 5 8.43 61.65 -2.48
CA LEU A 5 8.22 63.08 -2.70
C LEU A 5 9.45 63.84 -2.22
N PRO A 6 10.11 64.65 -3.05
CA PRO A 6 10.85 65.80 -2.58
C PRO A 6 9.94 67.03 -2.60
N PHE A 7 9.97 67.77 -1.50
CA PHE A 7 9.45 69.13 -1.38
C PHE A 7 10.15 70.08 -2.36
N ALA A 8 9.39 70.80 -3.20
CA ALA A 8 9.65 72.20 -3.58
C ALA A 8 8.53 72.77 -4.47
N LEU A 9 7.92 73.86 -3.98
CA LEU A 9 7.42 75.07 -4.65
C LEU A 9 6.71 75.00 -6.02
N ALA A 10 5.46 75.49 -6.00
CA ALA A 10 4.80 76.35 -6.98
C ALA A 10 4.56 75.81 -8.41
N GLY A 11 3.30 75.52 -8.73
CA GLY A 11 2.81 75.39 -10.10
C GLY A 11 1.47 74.69 -10.17
N PHE A 12 0.40 75.44 -10.47
CA PHE A 12 -0.91 74.90 -10.82
C PHE A 12 -0.79 73.96 -12.03
N THR A 13 -0.96 72.67 -11.81
CA THR A 13 -1.58 71.77 -12.79
C THR A 13 -2.49 70.83 -12.02
N ALA A 14 -3.79 70.90 -12.31
CA ALA A 14 -4.72 69.87 -11.87
C ALA A 14 -4.38 68.59 -12.64
N ALA A 15 -3.42 67.83 -12.13
CA ALA A 15 -3.23 66.45 -12.53
C ALA A 15 -4.43 65.68 -11.99
N ALA A 16 -5.43 65.47 -12.86
CA ALA A 16 -6.43 64.45 -12.62
C ALA A 16 -5.67 63.12 -12.50
N CYS A 17 -5.50 62.64 -11.27
CA CYS A 17 -5.23 61.23 -11.05
C CYS A 17 -6.44 60.51 -11.63
N ALA A 18 -6.32 60.01 -12.86
CA ALA A 18 -7.18 58.95 -13.34
C ALA A 18 -7.03 57.81 -12.34
N LEU A 19 -8.02 57.69 -11.45
CA LEU A 19 -8.21 56.49 -10.68
C LEU A 19 -8.39 55.40 -11.72
N ASP A 20 -7.38 54.54 -11.87
CA ASP A 20 -7.55 53.20 -12.41
C ASP A 20 -8.69 52.60 -11.60
N THR A 21 -9.90 52.69 -12.15
CA THR A 21 -11.04 51.97 -11.61
C THR A 21 -10.65 50.50 -11.77
N PRO A 22 -10.63 49.71 -10.69
CA PRO A 22 -10.39 48.28 -10.82
C PRO A 22 -11.37 47.79 -11.87
N TYR A 23 -10.87 47.19 -12.95
CA TYR A 23 -11.69 46.57 -13.97
C TYR A 23 -12.45 45.44 -13.27
N ILE A 24 -13.67 45.75 -12.83
CA ILE A 24 -14.59 44.75 -12.33
C ILE A 24 -15.06 44.04 -13.58
N GLU A 25 -14.50 42.85 -13.85
CA GLU A 25 -15.09 41.97 -14.86
C GLU A 25 -16.57 41.83 -14.51
N GLN A 26 -17.43 42.26 -15.43
CA GLN A 26 -18.85 42.09 -15.23
C GLN A 26 -19.14 40.58 -15.13
N PRO A 27 -19.99 40.16 -14.17
CA PRO A 27 -20.35 38.77 -14.01
C PRO A 27 -20.93 38.27 -15.32
N LYS A 28 -20.31 37.23 -15.89
CA LYS A 28 -20.71 36.69 -17.19
C LYS A 28 -21.85 35.69 -16.98
N PRO A 29 -23.01 35.87 -17.64
CA PRO A 29 -24.10 34.90 -17.59
C PRO A 29 -23.65 33.59 -18.23
N MET A 30 -24.04 32.48 -17.61
CA MET A 30 -23.73 31.14 -18.09
C MET A 30 -24.89 30.19 -17.83
N TRP A 31 -24.96 29.15 -18.65
CA TRP A 31 -25.81 28.00 -18.39
C TRP A 31 -24.97 26.91 -17.74
N LEU A 32 -25.40 26.45 -16.58
CA LEU A 32 -24.73 25.41 -15.82
C LEU A 32 -25.54 24.12 -15.88
N TRP A 33 -24.91 23.04 -16.32
CA TRP A 33 -25.41 21.69 -16.13
C TRP A 33 -24.60 21.02 -15.03
N THR A 34 -25.25 20.20 -14.18
CA THR A 34 -24.54 19.37 -13.20
C THR A 34 -25.01 17.92 -13.25
N GLY A 35 -24.09 16.98 -12.99
CA GLY A 35 -24.40 15.56 -12.95
C GLY A 35 -23.18 14.65 -13.12
N ASP A 36 -23.41 13.42 -13.56
CA ASP A 36 -22.36 12.41 -13.78
C ASP A 36 -21.47 12.75 -14.99
N GLU A 37 -20.15 12.59 -14.85
CA GLU A 37 -19.17 12.87 -15.91
C GLU A 37 -19.50 12.20 -17.25
N THR A 38 -19.95 10.94 -17.19
CA THR A 38 -20.28 10.15 -18.39
C THR A 38 -21.56 10.61 -19.10
N ALA A 39 -22.39 11.41 -18.43
CA ALA A 39 -23.64 11.96 -18.94
C ALA A 39 -23.54 13.45 -19.32
N ALA A 40 -22.37 14.07 -19.18
CA ALA A 40 -22.19 15.49 -19.40
C ALA A 40 -22.55 15.89 -20.85
N PRO A 41 -23.61 16.69 -21.06
CA PRO A 41 -24.07 17.08 -22.39
C PRO A 41 -23.10 18.07 -23.04
N ALA A 42 -23.12 18.16 -24.37
CA ALA A 42 -22.47 19.28 -25.05
C ALA A 42 -23.22 20.59 -24.76
N CYS A 43 -22.55 21.73 -24.97
CA CYS A 43 -23.21 23.02 -24.87
C CYS A 43 -24.33 23.16 -25.92
N PRO A 44 -25.54 23.61 -25.52
CA PRO A 44 -26.68 23.71 -26.39
C PRO A 44 -26.53 24.84 -27.43
N ASP A 45 -27.25 24.73 -28.54
CA ASP A 45 -27.37 25.76 -29.59
C ASP A 45 -26.04 26.31 -30.14
N GLY A 46 -24.97 25.50 -30.08
CA GLY A 46 -23.64 25.91 -30.52
C GLY A 46 -22.95 26.91 -29.59
N ALA A 47 -23.46 27.11 -28.38
CA ALA A 47 -22.82 27.92 -27.36
C ALA A 47 -21.40 27.39 -27.08
N GLU A 48 -20.46 28.32 -26.88
CA GLU A 48 -19.08 27.94 -26.56
C GLU A 48 -19.00 27.40 -25.12
N PRO A 49 -18.26 26.30 -24.91
CA PRO A 49 -17.94 25.85 -23.56
C PRO A 49 -17.13 26.93 -22.86
N ALA A 50 -17.61 27.35 -21.69
CA ALA A 50 -16.88 28.30 -20.87
C ALA A 50 -15.86 27.55 -20.01
N TRP A 51 -16.31 26.48 -19.34
CA TRP A 51 -15.51 25.76 -18.34
C TRP A 51 -16.19 24.46 -17.87
N ASP A 52 -15.40 23.48 -17.42
CA ASP A 52 -15.85 22.27 -16.72
C ASP A 52 -15.23 22.22 -15.30
N GLY A 53 -16.05 21.93 -14.29
CA GLY A 53 -15.66 21.91 -12.88
C GLY A 53 -16.09 20.64 -12.16
N TRP A 54 -15.42 20.32 -11.06
CA TRP A 54 -15.73 19.14 -10.23
C TRP A 54 -16.07 19.57 -8.80
N GLN A 55 -17.12 18.95 -8.26
CA GLN A 55 -17.42 18.96 -6.84
C GLN A 55 -17.25 17.53 -6.31
N VAL A 56 -16.13 17.32 -5.61
CA VAL A 56 -15.79 16.01 -5.03
C VAL A 56 -16.23 15.99 -3.58
N GLU A 57 -17.04 14.98 -3.22
CA GLU A 57 -17.33 14.69 -1.82
C GLU A 57 -16.05 14.32 -1.08
N ASP A 58 -15.93 14.71 0.18
CA ASP A 58 -14.75 14.35 0.96
C ASP A 58 -14.72 12.81 1.12
N PRO A 59 -13.71 12.14 0.55
CA PRO A 59 -13.67 10.69 0.58
C PRO A 59 -13.42 10.20 2.01
N SER A 60 -13.84 8.96 2.26
CA SER A 60 -13.48 8.26 3.49
C SER A 60 -11.95 8.28 3.68
N PRO A 61 -11.45 8.60 4.89
CA PRO A 61 -10.02 8.49 5.20
C PRO A 61 -9.56 7.03 5.35
N ASP A 62 -10.49 6.08 5.33
CA ASP A 62 -10.26 4.66 5.51
C ASP A 62 -10.18 3.95 4.15
N CYS A 63 -9.08 3.22 3.91
CA CYS A 63 -8.85 2.46 2.70
C CYS A 63 -9.31 1.00 2.78
N GLY A 64 -9.53 0.47 3.99
CA GLY A 64 -9.89 -0.92 4.19
C GLY A 64 -9.13 -1.60 5.32
N GLU A 65 -9.50 -2.85 5.59
CA GLU A 65 -8.98 -3.62 6.70
C GLU A 65 -7.64 -4.27 6.35
N CYS A 66 -6.70 -4.21 7.29
CA CYS A 66 -5.45 -4.94 7.21
C CYS A 66 -5.59 -6.30 7.91
N SER A 67 -5.00 -7.32 7.31
CA SER A 67 -4.92 -8.66 7.90
C SER A 67 -3.51 -9.22 7.74
N CYS A 68 -3.21 -10.27 8.52
CA CYS A 68 -1.91 -10.93 8.51
C CYS A 68 -2.11 -12.43 8.35
N ALA A 69 -1.40 -13.02 7.40
CA ALA A 69 -1.29 -14.47 7.32
C ALA A 69 -0.41 -14.98 8.47
N PRO A 70 -0.67 -16.21 8.96
CA PRO A 70 0.08 -16.78 10.06
C PRO A 70 1.55 -17.01 9.69
N ALA A 71 2.44 -16.90 10.69
CA ALA A 71 3.82 -17.31 10.55
C ALA A 71 3.90 -18.83 10.30
N THR A 72 4.89 -19.26 9.54
CA THR A 72 5.11 -20.68 9.26
C THR A 72 6.40 -21.15 9.89
N CYS A 73 6.38 -22.38 10.42
CA CYS A 73 7.56 -23.09 10.90
C CYS A 73 8.00 -24.03 9.78
N LYS A 74 9.24 -23.88 9.33
CA LYS A 74 9.83 -24.73 8.31
C LYS A 74 11.05 -25.46 8.87
N PRO A 75 11.28 -26.72 8.52
CA PRO A 75 12.55 -27.38 8.81
C PRO A 75 13.73 -26.60 8.23
N SER A 76 14.92 -26.83 8.76
CA SER A 76 16.15 -26.29 8.15
C SER A 76 16.31 -26.83 6.73
N THR A 77 16.86 -26.02 5.83
CA THR A 77 17.03 -26.36 4.40
C THR A 77 18.37 -27.03 4.10
N ALA A 78 19.20 -27.29 5.11
CA ALA A 78 20.49 -27.92 4.93
C ALA A 78 20.83 -28.85 6.09
N TYR A 79 21.52 -29.94 5.78
CA TYR A 79 22.05 -30.88 6.75
C TYR A 79 23.52 -31.14 6.50
N GLU A 80 24.27 -31.28 7.58
CA GLU A 80 25.73 -31.35 7.56
C GLU A 80 26.21 -32.60 8.27
N THR A 81 27.21 -33.23 7.68
CA THR A 81 27.93 -34.36 8.30
C THR A 81 29.43 -34.05 8.29
N PHE A 82 30.12 -34.49 9.34
CA PHE A 82 31.55 -34.20 9.53
C PHE A 82 32.33 -35.51 9.63
N GLY A 83 33.58 -35.51 9.17
CA GLY A 83 34.45 -36.68 9.19
C GLY A 83 34.99 -37.00 10.58
N ALA A 84 34.96 -36.01 11.47
CA ALA A 84 35.40 -36.07 12.86
C ALA A 84 34.23 -36.01 13.86
N ALA A 85 34.54 -36.23 15.13
CA ALA A 85 33.54 -36.12 16.20
C ALA A 85 33.10 -34.65 16.38
N CYS A 86 31.97 -34.45 17.04
CA CYS A 86 31.39 -33.15 17.32
C CYS A 86 32.40 -32.22 18.00
N GLY A 87 32.65 -31.06 17.41
CA GLY A 87 33.57 -30.05 17.93
C GLY A 87 35.04 -30.22 17.53
N GLU A 88 35.41 -31.31 16.85
CA GLU A 88 36.78 -31.52 16.35
C GLU A 88 37.01 -30.88 14.96
N GLU A 89 35.93 -30.63 14.22
CA GLU A 89 35.97 -30.06 12.88
C GLU A 89 34.88 -28.98 12.73
N THR A 90 35.18 -27.92 11.99
CA THR A 90 34.25 -26.80 11.74
C THR A 90 33.76 -26.72 10.29
N VAL A 91 34.34 -27.52 9.40
CA VAL A 91 33.98 -27.59 7.98
C VAL A 91 33.27 -28.91 7.72
N PRO A 92 32.04 -28.91 7.18
CA PRO A 92 31.32 -30.15 6.92
C PRO A 92 31.99 -30.96 5.80
N THR A 93 32.10 -32.27 5.99
CA THR A 93 32.56 -33.20 4.95
C THR A 93 31.52 -33.39 3.87
N ASN A 94 30.24 -33.44 4.25
CA ASN A 94 29.13 -33.39 3.30
C ASN A 94 28.13 -32.34 3.74
N HIS A 95 27.71 -31.52 2.78
CA HIS A 95 26.63 -30.56 2.91
C HIS A 95 25.52 -30.99 1.95
N VAL A 96 24.32 -31.20 2.48
CA VAL A 96 23.16 -31.62 1.70
C VAL A 96 22.14 -30.50 1.69
N ASP A 97 22.02 -29.84 0.54
CA ASP A 97 20.96 -28.86 0.30
C ASP A 97 19.64 -29.57 0.03
N LEU A 98 18.59 -29.10 0.69
CA LEU A 98 17.23 -29.54 0.45
C LEU A 98 16.56 -28.68 -0.61
N PRO A 99 15.52 -29.20 -1.28
CA PRO A 99 14.72 -28.40 -2.19
C PRO A 99 14.17 -27.15 -1.51
N GLU A 100 14.12 -26.05 -2.27
CA GLU A 100 13.43 -24.84 -1.81
C GLU A 100 11.98 -25.18 -1.46
N GLY A 101 11.54 -24.74 -0.27
CA GLY A 101 10.18 -25.00 0.20
C GLY A 101 9.93 -26.42 0.68
N TRP A 102 10.98 -27.22 0.94
CA TRP A 102 10.83 -28.53 1.58
C TRP A 102 10.00 -28.45 2.86
N ASP A 103 8.96 -29.28 2.94
CA ASP A 103 7.94 -29.28 3.98
C ASP A 103 8.23 -30.29 5.10
N GLY A 104 9.34 -31.02 5.00
CA GLY A 104 9.71 -32.09 5.93
C GLY A 104 9.42 -33.50 5.44
N ALA A 105 8.82 -33.67 4.25
CA ALA A 105 8.63 -34.98 3.64
C ALA A 105 9.95 -35.76 3.49
N CYS A 106 9.87 -37.09 3.39
CA CYS A 106 11.06 -37.92 3.20
C CYS A 106 11.90 -37.44 1.99
N PHE A 107 13.13 -37.01 2.26
CA PHE A 107 14.07 -36.57 1.25
C PHE A 107 15.28 -37.49 1.21
N ALA A 108 15.57 -38.06 0.05
CA ALA A 108 16.74 -38.88 -0.20
C ALA A 108 17.69 -38.16 -1.17
N PRO A 109 18.86 -37.67 -0.73
CA PRO A 109 19.81 -37.02 -1.63
C PRO A 109 20.25 -37.98 -2.73
N PRO A 110 20.64 -37.48 -3.93
CA PRO A 110 20.99 -38.32 -5.08
C PRO A 110 22.05 -39.38 -4.77
N LEU A 111 23.05 -39.01 -3.97
CA LEU A 111 24.10 -39.89 -3.46
C LEU A 111 23.97 -40.00 -1.94
N PRO A 112 23.79 -41.22 -1.39
CA PRO A 112 23.85 -41.45 0.05
C PRO A 112 25.23 -41.11 0.60
N VAL A 113 25.29 -40.61 1.84
CA VAL A 113 26.54 -40.37 2.55
C VAL A 113 27.14 -41.73 2.97
N PRO A 114 28.36 -42.06 2.52
CA PRO A 114 29.00 -43.32 2.87
C PRO A 114 29.25 -43.48 4.38
N THR A 115 29.13 -44.72 4.86
CA THR A 115 29.30 -45.08 6.28
C THR A 115 30.63 -44.66 6.91
N LEU A 116 31.70 -44.53 6.11
CA LEU A 116 33.03 -44.17 6.59
C LEU A 116 33.39 -42.70 6.35
N SER A 117 32.54 -41.94 5.65
CA SER A 117 32.83 -40.54 5.31
C SER A 117 32.33 -39.54 6.35
N TYR A 118 31.66 -40.00 7.41
CA TYR A 118 31.23 -39.15 8.51
C TYR A 118 31.40 -39.86 9.85
N ALA A 119 31.62 -39.10 10.90
CA ALA A 119 31.66 -39.49 12.30
C ALA A 119 30.62 -38.73 13.13
N SER A 120 30.04 -37.65 12.62
CA SER A 120 28.97 -36.91 13.29
C SER A 120 27.98 -36.29 12.30
N ILE A 121 26.78 -35.99 12.80
CA ILE A 121 25.70 -35.30 12.06
C ILE A 121 25.30 -34.06 12.87
N LEU A 122 25.15 -32.92 12.20
CA LEU A 122 24.66 -31.68 12.79
C LEU A 122 23.21 -31.41 12.36
N TYR A 123 22.31 -31.39 13.34
CA TYR A 123 20.92 -30.98 13.18
C TYR A 123 20.79 -29.49 13.51
N ARG A 124 20.19 -28.73 12.60
CA ARG A 124 19.92 -27.30 12.78
C ARG A 124 18.48 -27.08 13.22
N PRO A 125 18.23 -26.06 14.05
CA PRO A 125 16.88 -25.70 14.47
C PRO A 125 16.01 -25.32 13.25
N PRO A 126 14.68 -25.50 13.35
CA PRO A 126 13.77 -25.04 12.32
C PRO A 126 13.76 -23.51 12.23
N VAL A 127 13.32 -22.98 11.09
CA VAL A 127 13.25 -21.54 10.80
C VAL A 127 11.80 -21.09 10.83
N VAL A 128 11.55 -19.95 11.47
CA VAL A 128 10.25 -19.30 11.47
C VAL A 128 10.23 -18.20 10.43
N THR A 129 9.23 -18.22 9.56
CA THR A 129 8.99 -17.11 8.63
C THR A 129 8.24 -15.98 9.34
N PRO A 130 8.49 -14.71 8.97
CA PRO A 130 7.69 -13.61 9.48
C PRO A 130 6.23 -13.74 9.08
N CYS A 131 5.35 -13.05 9.80
CA CYS A 131 3.96 -12.85 9.40
C CYS A 131 3.91 -12.08 8.07
N GLU A 132 3.04 -12.52 7.16
CA GLU A 132 2.88 -11.87 5.86
C GLU A 132 1.69 -10.91 5.89
N PRO A 133 1.89 -9.61 5.60
CA PRO A 133 0.79 -8.65 5.56
C PRO A 133 -0.07 -8.83 4.32
N SER A 134 -1.35 -8.49 4.45
CA SER A 134 -2.24 -8.36 3.29
C SER A 134 -1.73 -7.28 2.33
N PRO A 135 -2.05 -7.37 1.03
CA PRO A 135 -1.75 -6.31 0.07
C PRO A 135 -2.26 -4.95 0.56
N THR A 136 -1.53 -3.89 0.26
CA THR A 136 -1.97 -2.52 0.53
C THR A 136 -3.28 -2.25 -0.21
N PRO A 137 -4.36 -1.86 0.50
CA PRO A 137 -5.62 -1.53 -0.15
C PRO A 137 -5.48 -0.33 -1.09
N GLU A 138 -6.37 -0.22 -2.06
CA GLU A 138 -6.47 0.98 -2.90
C GLU A 138 -7.30 2.07 -2.21
N PRO A 139 -7.01 3.36 -2.47
CA PRO A 139 -7.80 4.44 -1.90
C PRO A 139 -9.25 4.37 -2.40
N PRO A 140 -10.23 4.75 -1.55
CA PRO A 140 -11.62 4.79 -1.97
C PRO A 140 -11.80 5.65 -3.22
N ALA A 141 -12.61 5.16 -4.15
CA ALA A 141 -12.96 5.89 -5.36
C ALA A 141 -13.57 7.25 -5.00
N LEU A 142 -13.23 8.26 -5.78
CA LEU A 142 -13.82 9.59 -5.63
C LEU A 142 -15.16 9.63 -6.33
N THR A 143 -16.21 9.92 -5.57
CA THR A 143 -17.48 10.36 -6.13
C THR A 143 -17.39 11.86 -6.40
N ALA A 144 -17.63 12.27 -7.63
CA ALA A 144 -17.59 13.66 -8.03
C ALA A 144 -18.80 14.00 -8.89
N GLU A 145 -19.46 15.10 -8.58
CA GLU A 145 -20.40 15.75 -9.48
C GLU A 145 -19.61 16.67 -10.42
N ILE A 146 -19.91 16.61 -11.72
CA ILE A 146 -19.34 17.52 -12.71
C ILE A 146 -20.30 18.66 -12.96
N ALA A 147 -19.75 19.85 -13.09
CA ALA A 147 -20.39 21.03 -13.63
C ALA A 147 -19.86 21.31 -15.03
N ARG A 148 -20.76 21.55 -15.99
CA ARG A 148 -20.41 22.12 -17.29
C ARG A 148 -21.04 23.48 -17.45
N ALA A 149 -20.21 24.50 -17.58
CA ALA A 149 -20.63 25.87 -17.85
C ALA A 149 -20.50 26.19 -19.34
N CYS A 150 -21.60 26.66 -19.92
CA CYS A 150 -21.67 27.15 -21.29
C CYS A 150 -21.92 28.65 -21.28
N ARG A 151 -21.31 29.39 -22.22
CA ARG A 151 -21.59 30.82 -22.35
C ARG A 151 -23.08 31.03 -22.67
N ALA A 152 -23.73 31.91 -21.92
CA ALA A 152 -25.14 32.22 -22.13
C ALA A 152 -25.32 33.65 -22.63
N ASP A 153 -26.39 33.88 -23.38
CA ASP A 153 -26.97 35.21 -23.54
C ASP A 153 -27.98 35.41 -22.40
N ALA A 154 -27.79 36.45 -21.60
CA ALA A 154 -28.69 36.77 -20.48
C ALA A 154 -30.16 36.99 -20.90
N ALA A 155 -30.41 37.25 -22.19
CA ALA A 155 -31.77 37.40 -22.71
C ALA A 155 -32.50 36.06 -22.98
N LEU A 156 -31.78 34.93 -22.98
CA LEU A 156 -32.32 33.61 -23.32
C LEU A 156 -32.52 32.74 -22.08
N ALA A 157 -33.68 32.07 -22.03
CA ALA A 157 -33.96 31.10 -20.99
C ALA A 157 -33.02 29.88 -21.08
N PRO A 158 -32.64 29.27 -19.94
CA PRO A 158 -31.78 28.10 -19.96
C PRO A 158 -32.46 26.91 -20.65
N PRO A 159 -31.73 26.17 -21.50
CA PRO A 159 -32.23 24.93 -22.10
C PRO A 159 -32.52 23.84 -21.05
N SER A 160 -33.27 22.81 -21.45
CA SER A 160 -33.64 21.72 -20.54
C SER A 160 -32.40 21.04 -19.93
N GLY A 161 -32.38 20.91 -18.61
CA GLY A 161 -31.26 20.34 -17.85
C GLY A 161 -30.17 21.34 -17.45
N PHE A 162 -30.25 22.58 -17.93
CA PHE A 162 -29.35 23.66 -17.51
C PHE A 162 -30.07 24.65 -16.58
N VAL A 163 -29.30 25.33 -15.74
CA VAL A 163 -29.75 26.46 -14.92
C VAL A 163 -28.96 27.71 -15.26
N SER A 164 -29.58 28.89 -15.11
CA SER A 164 -28.89 30.16 -15.31
C SER A 164 -28.03 30.48 -14.10
N CYS A 165 -26.76 30.79 -14.33
CA CYS A 165 -25.80 31.15 -13.30
C CYS A 165 -24.93 32.34 -13.71
N MET A 166 -24.25 32.93 -12.73
CA MET A 166 -23.22 33.93 -12.93
C MET A 166 -22.02 33.66 -12.04
N THR A 167 -20.84 34.09 -12.48
CA THR A 167 -19.64 34.05 -11.65
C THR A 167 -19.79 34.96 -10.44
N SER A 168 -19.24 34.52 -9.31
CA SER A 168 -19.26 35.24 -8.04
C SER A 168 -17.84 35.32 -7.48
N THR A 169 -17.56 36.42 -6.76
CA THR A 169 -16.28 36.60 -6.09
C THR A 169 -16.24 35.83 -4.77
N VAL A 170 -15.04 35.37 -4.40
CA VAL A 170 -14.81 34.62 -3.16
C VAL A 170 -15.32 35.44 -1.96
N GLY A 171 -16.28 34.88 -1.21
CA GLY A 171 -16.81 35.50 0.01
C GLY A 171 -17.95 36.50 -0.20
N ALA A 172 -18.31 36.83 -1.45
CA ALA A 172 -19.52 37.61 -1.71
C ALA A 172 -20.80 36.78 -1.48
N ALA A 173 -21.84 37.44 -1.00
CA ALA A 173 -23.18 36.87 -0.95
C ALA A 173 -23.77 36.87 -2.37
N CYS A 174 -24.54 35.83 -2.69
CA CYS A 174 -25.23 35.80 -3.97
C CYS A 174 -26.38 36.83 -4.01
N PRO A 175 -26.64 37.45 -5.18
CA PRO A 175 -27.80 38.32 -5.38
C PRO A 175 -29.12 37.58 -5.11
N ALA A 176 -30.18 38.32 -4.81
CA ALA A 176 -31.49 37.75 -4.51
C ALA A 176 -32.08 36.99 -5.70
N GLU A 177 -31.72 37.39 -6.92
CA GLU A 177 -32.14 36.78 -8.17
C GLU A 177 -31.44 35.44 -8.45
N PHE A 178 -30.24 35.23 -7.88
CA PHE A 178 -29.42 34.02 -8.04
C PHE A 178 -29.05 33.43 -6.67
N PRO A 179 -30.02 33.03 -5.83
CA PRO A 179 -29.78 32.77 -4.42
C PRO A 179 -28.95 31.50 -4.15
N LEU A 180 -28.84 30.59 -5.13
CA LEU A 180 -28.13 29.33 -4.94
C LEU A 180 -26.64 29.50 -5.18
N ARG A 181 -25.84 29.39 -4.13
CA ARG A 181 -24.38 29.36 -4.23
C ARG A 181 -23.90 27.95 -4.55
N ARG A 182 -23.11 27.81 -5.61
CA ARG A 182 -22.41 26.57 -6.00
C ARG A 182 -20.89 26.79 -5.96
N VAL A 183 -20.16 25.71 -5.71
CA VAL A 183 -18.69 25.74 -5.59
C VAL A 183 -18.13 24.52 -6.31
N PHE A 184 -17.26 24.73 -7.29
CA PHE A 184 -16.54 23.65 -7.95
C PHE A 184 -15.07 24.03 -8.14
N THR A 185 -14.23 23.03 -8.43
CA THR A 185 -12.80 23.21 -8.70
C THR A 185 -12.50 22.71 -10.11
N GLU A 186 -11.72 23.47 -10.89
CA GLU A 186 -11.42 23.15 -12.29
C GLU A 186 -10.43 21.99 -12.48
N HIS A 187 -9.48 21.82 -11.56
CA HIS A 187 -8.44 20.81 -11.71
C HIS A 187 -8.31 20.01 -10.44
N ARG A 188 -8.21 18.69 -10.63
CA ARG A 188 -7.99 17.72 -9.56
C ARG A 188 -6.85 16.80 -9.93
N ILE A 189 -5.83 16.75 -9.08
CA ILE A 189 -4.85 15.67 -9.13
C ILE A 189 -4.99 14.87 -7.84
N ASP A 190 -5.36 13.60 -7.98
CA ASP A 190 -5.48 12.68 -6.86
C ASP A 190 -4.13 12.00 -6.62
N TYR A 191 -3.42 12.42 -5.57
CA TYR A 191 -2.17 11.80 -5.12
C TYR A 191 -2.40 10.81 -3.98
N ARG A 192 -3.66 10.58 -3.58
CA ARG A 192 -3.96 9.73 -2.43
C ARG A 192 -3.40 8.34 -2.68
N THR A 193 -2.70 7.85 -1.67
CA THR A 193 -2.32 6.45 -1.56
C THR A 193 -2.84 5.93 -0.24
N CYS A 194 -2.65 4.64 0.02
CA CYS A 194 -3.03 4.03 1.29
C CYS A 194 -1.79 3.59 2.03
N SER A 195 -1.79 3.75 3.35
CA SER A 195 -0.68 3.30 4.17
C SER A 195 -0.54 1.78 4.04
N PRO A 196 0.70 1.25 3.94
CA PRO A 196 0.89 -0.18 3.82
C PRO A 196 0.36 -0.92 5.05
N CYS A 197 -0.14 -2.14 4.85
CA CYS A 197 -0.44 -3.02 5.97
C CYS A 197 0.86 -3.64 6.49
N GLU A 198 1.03 -3.64 7.80
CA GLU A 198 2.19 -4.22 8.47
C GLU A 198 1.75 -5.20 9.56
N CYS A 199 2.55 -6.24 9.78
CA CYS A 199 2.28 -7.26 10.79
C CYS A 199 3.24 -7.13 11.97
N ALA A 200 2.70 -7.25 13.17
CA ALA A 200 3.51 -7.46 14.35
C ALA A 200 4.20 -8.84 14.27
N PRO A 201 5.34 -9.03 14.97
CA PRO A 201 5.92 -10.36 15.15
C PRO A 201 4.88 -11.35 15.70
N PRO A 202 4.96 -12.64 15.33
CA PRO A 202 4.00 -13.64 15.79
C PRO A 202 4.04 -13.76 17.32
N SER A 203 2.87 -13.73 17.96
CA SER A 203 2.76 -14.01 19.40
C SER A 203 2.67 -15.52 19.65
N GLU A 204 3.26 -15.97 20.76
CA GLU A 204 3.23 -17.38 21.20
C GLU A 204 3.83 -18.36 20.20
N LEU A 205 4.93 -17.96 19.56
CA LEU A 205 5.60 -18.75 18.54
C LEU A 205 6.13 -20.07 19.11
N GLN A 206 5.53 -21.18 18.70
CA GLN A 206 6.02 -22.54 18.95
C GLN A 206 6.36 -23.20 17.64
N CYS A 207 7.66 -23.36 17.39
CA CYS A 207 8.19 -24.02 16.20
C CYS A 207 9.22 -25.05 16.66
N THR A 208 8.75 -26.29 16.79
CA THR A 208 9.55 -27.44 17.18
C THR A 208 9.38 -28.53 16.13
N VAL A 209 10.50 -29.05 15.65
CA VAL A 209 10.55 -30.05 14.59
C VAL A 209 11.32 -31.27 15.09
N HIS A 210 10.74 -32.45 14.86
CA HIS A 210 11.41 -33.73 15.03
C HIS A 210 12.06 -34.13 13.71
N ILE A 211 13.38 -34.25 13.70
CA ILE A 211 14.16 -34.58 12.51
C ILE A 211 14.69 -36.00 12.69
N THR A 212 14.55 -36.83 11.67
CA THR A 212 14.98 -38.23 11.70
C THR A 212 15.87 -38.53 10.50
N ALA A 213 17.01 -39.18 10.76
CA ALA A 213 17.93 -39.68 9.74
C ALA A 213 17.73 -41.19 9.53
N TYR A 214 17.77 -41.61 8.26
CA TYR A 214 17.41 -42.96 7.82
C TYR A 214 18.52 -43.65 7.03
N ALA A 215 18.63 -44.95 7.24
CA ALA A 215 19.64 -45.80 6.60
C ALA A 215 19.27 -46.22 5.18
N ASP A 216 17.98 -46.19 4.88
CA ASP A 216 17.39 -46.44 3.56
C ASP A 216 16.87 -45.14 2.93
N ARG A 217 16.49 -45.21 1.65
CA ARG A 217 15.99 -44.04 0.89
C ARG A 217 14.48 -43.83 0.98
N ALA A 218 13.74 -44.77 1.58
CA ALA A 218 12.29 -44.73 1.74
C ALA A 218 11.85 -44.17 3.12
N CYS A 219 12.81 -43.81 3.98
CA CYS A 219 12.58 -43.35 5.34
C CYS A 219 11.87 -44.39 6.23
N GLU A 220 12.32 -45.65 6.18
CA GLU A 220 11.73 -46.75 6.96
C GLU A 220 12.64 -47.26 8.10
N GLN A 221 13.96 -47.12 7.95
CA GLN A 221 14.99 -47.60 8.86
C GLN A 221 15.69 -46.40 9.53
N ALA A 222 15.00 -45.80 10.50
CA ALA A 222 15.56 -44.71 11.31
C ALA A 222 16.77 -45.21 12.10
N PHE A 223 17.85 -44.43 12.14
CA PHE A 223 19.03 -44.73 12.96
C PHE A 223 19.38 -43.62 13.95
N ASP A 224 18.89 -42.39 13.73
CA ASP A 224 19.11 -41.27 14.62
C ASP A 224 18.00 -40.21 14.47
N SER A 225 17.80 -39.40 15.50
CA SER A 225 16.81 -38.33 15.48
C SER A 225 17.14 -37.23 16.49
N ALA A 226 16.73 -36.00 16.18
CA ALA A 226 16.80 -34.86 17.08
C ALA A 226 15.47 -34.12 17.11
N THR A 227 15.10 -33.54 18.26
CA THR A 227 13.95 -32.63 18.37
C THR A 227 14.46 -31.26 18.73
N LEU A 228 14.23 -30.28 17.86
CA LEU A 228 14.77 -28.93 18.01
C LEU A 228 13.67 -27.89 17.88
N SER A 229 13.71 -26.92 18.76
CA SER A 229 12.92 -25.68 18.70
C SER A 229 13.71 -24.61 17.95
N PHE A 230 13.00 -23.64 17.36
CA PHE A 230 13.64 -22.55 16.59
C PHE A 230 14.62 -21.68 17.41
N THR A 231 14.54 -21.73 18.74
CA THR A 231 15.44 -21.03 19.68
C THR A 231 16.62 -21.86 20.13
N ASP A 232 16.65 -23.15 19.81
CA ASP A 232 17.70 -24.05 20.28
C ASP A 232 18.97 -23.85 19.46
N ASP A 233 20.12 -24.08 20.11
CA ASP A 233 21.38 -24.19 19.38
C ASP A 233 21.40 -25.46 18.51
N PRO A 234 22.17 -25.47 17.39
CA PRO A 234 22.37 -26.69 16.62
C PRO A 234 22.90 -27.84 17.48
N VAL A 235 22.35 -29.04 17.29
CA VAL A 235 22.73 -30.25 18.03
C VAL A 235 23.53 -31.18 17.13
N CYS A 236 24.68 -31.63 17.64
CA CYS A 236 25.57 -32.54 16.94
C CYS A 236 25.56 -33.91 17.63
N HIS A 237 25.40 -34.99 16.86
CA HIS A 237 25.43 -36.37 17.34
C HIS A 237 26.62 -37.13 16.76
N ASP A 238 27.35 -37.85 17.63
CA ASP A 238 28.52 -38.66 17.28
C ASP A 238 28.15 -40.12 16.96
N PHE A 239 28.85 -40.69 15.98
CA PHE A 239 28.73 -42.06 15.51
C PHE A 239 30.11 -42.76 15.55
N PRO A 240 30.46 -43.41 16.68
CA PRO A 240 31.74 -44.09 16.80
C PRO A 240 31.86 -45.28 15.84
N SER A 241 33.08 -45.49 15.34
CA SER A 241 33.42 -46.69 14.56
C SER A 241 33.38 -47.93 15.46
N PRO A 242 32.91 -49.11 14.98
CA PRO A 242 32.53 -49.45 13.59
C PRO A 242 31.03 -49.29 13.28
N SER A 243 30.24 -48.82 14.23
CA SER A 243 28.77 -48.80 14.22
C SER A 243 28.14 -47.65 13.43
N ARG A 244 28.84 -47.11 12.44
CA ARG A 244 28.32 -46.02 11.61
C ARG A 244 27.23 -46.58 10.69
N PRO A 245 26.03 -46.01 10.66
CA PRO A 245 25.03 -46.37 9.67
C PRO A 245 25.38 -45.75 8.31
N LYS A 246 24.70 -46.21 7.26
CA LYS A 246 24.66 -45.46 6.00
C LYS A 246 23.67 -44.31 6.20
N PHE A 247 23.94 -43.10 5.71
CA PHE A 247 22.96 -42.02 5.76
C PHE A 247 22.37 -41.81 4.36
N SER A 248 21.09 -42.17 4.18
CA SER A 248 20.46 -42.31 2.87
C SER A 248 19.24 -41.41 2.66
N ALA A 249 18.56 -41.01 3.74
CA ALA A 249 17.43 -40.10 3.68
C ALA A 249 17.19 -39.41 5.01
N LEU A 250 16.38 -38.36 4.97
CA LEU A 250 16.01 -37.57 6.13
C LEU A 250 14.53 -37.15 6.03
N ARG A 251 13.87 -37.05 7.17
CA ARG A 251 12.49 -36.55 7.32
C ARG A 251 12.45 -35.55 8.45
N ALA A 252 11.58 -34.56 8.35
CA ALA A 252 11.30 -33.62 9.43
C ALA A 252 9.79 -33.53 9.63
N GLU A 253 9.34 -33.65 10.87
CA GLU A 253 7.93 -33.58 11.23
C GLU A 253 7.71 -32.52 12.30
N PRO A 254 6.63 -31.74 12.21
CA PRO A 254 6.27 -30.84 13.30
C PRO A 254 5.98 -31.64 14.57
N ALA A 255 6.70 -31.32 15.66
CA ALA A 255 6.51 -31.99 16.95
C ALA A 255 5.25 -31.47 17.69
N ALA A 256 4.76 -30.28 17.31
CA ALA A 256 3.56 -29.64 17.82
C ALA A 256 2.89 -28.81 16.71
N PRO A 257 1.57 -28.52 16.79
CA PRO A 257 0.93 -27.58 15.87
C PRO A 257 1.59 -26.21 15.99
N ILE A 258 1.90 -25.61 14.84
CA ILE A 258 2.55 -24.29 14.76
C ILE A 258 1.57 -23.26 15.32
N ALA A 259 1.84 -22.78 16.53
CA ALA A 259 1.13 -21.67 17.12
C ALA A 259 1.89 -20.38 16.77
N GLY A 260 1.26 -19.51 16.00
CA GLY A 260 1.79 -18.19 15.67
C GLY A 260 0.63 -17.31 15.25
N ALA A 261 -0.01 -16.66 16.22
CA ALA A 261 -1.03 -15.67 15.91
C ALA A 261 -0.35 -14.40 15.40
N CYS A 262 -0.69 -14.01 14.18
CA CYS A 262 -0.23 -12.78 13.57
C CYS A 262 -1.33 -11.73 13.67
N ALA A 263 -0.99 -10.57 14.22
CA ALA A 263 -1.88 -9.43 14.30
C ALA A 263 -1.30 -8.28 13.48
N PRO A 264 -2.14 -7.52 12.77
CA PRO A 264 -1.67 -6.34 12.07
C PRO A 264 -1.33 -5.23 13.08
N VAL A 265 -0.31 -4.43 12.78
CA VAL A 265 0.10 -3.27 13.59
C VAL A 265 -1.04 -2.25 13.67
N GLN A 266 -1.67 -1.99 12.52
CA GLN A 266 -2.92 -1.26 12.40
C GLN A 266 -4.01 -2.15 11.82
N ARG A 267 -5.22 -2.12 12.39
CA ARG A 267 -6.35 -2.89 11.84
C ARG A 267 -6.86 -2.36 10.50
N ARG A 268 -6.57 -1.10 10.18
CA ARG A 268 -7.06 -0.43 8.98
C ARG A 268 -5.95 0.40 8.35
N SER A 269 -5.92 0.35 7.02
CA SER A 269 -5.11 1.25 6.21
C SER A 269 -5.84 2.58 6.07
N VAL A 270 -5.08 3.66 6.08
CA VAL A 270 -5.61 5.02 5.98
C VAL A 270 -5.04 5.71 4.76
N VAL A 271 -5.83 6.63 4.22
CA VAL A 271 -5.39 7.49 3.13
C VAL A 271 -4.18 8.30 3.61
N VAL A 272 -3.12 8.25 2.82
CA VAL A 272 -1.95 9.10 2.90
C VAL A 272 -1.95 10.02 1.68
N ASP A 273 -1.37 11.21 1.85
CA ASP A 273 -1.42 12.31 0.89
C ASP A 273 -2.83 12.87 0.66
N GLU A 274 -2.93 13.85 -0.23
CA GLU A 274 -4.13 14.65 -0.42
C GLU A 274 -4.51 14.81 -1.88
N ILE A 275 -5.75 15.26 -2.08
CA ILE A 275 -6.23 15.70 -3.38
C ILE A 275 -5.82 17.15 -3.55
N VAL A 276 -4.95 17.42 -4.52
CA VAL A 276 -4.59 18.79 -4.88
C VAL A 276 -5.68 19.36 -5.77
N ARG A 277 -6.32 20.42 -5.29
CA ARG A 277 -7.42 21.12 -5.98
C ARG A 277 -6.94 22.50 -6.44
N SER A 278 -7.38 22.93 -7.62
CA SER A 278 -7.29 24.33 -8.01
C SER A 278 -8.12 25.21 -7.06
N PRO A 279 -7.88 26.55 -7.03
CA PRO A 279 -8.79 27.46 -6.36
C PRO A 279 -10.25 27.22 -6.78
N PRO A 280 -11.20 27.26 -5.84
CA PRO A 280 -12.59 27.04 -6.16
C PRO A 280 -13.17 28.21 -6.94
N GLU A 281 -13.99 27.89 -7.93
CA GLU A 281 -14.88 28.84 -8.58
C GLU A 281 -16.22 28.89 -7.83
N PHE A 282 -16.73 30.11 -7.63
CA PHE A 282 -18.00 30.35 -6.97
C PHE A 282 -19.01 30.81 -8.00
N LEU A 283 -20.16 30.14 -8.05
CA LEU A 283 -21.25 30.49 -8.94
C LEU A 283 -22.50 30.81 -8.12
N CYS A 284 -23.28 31.78 -8.59
CA CYS A 284 -24.61 32.08 -8.07
C CYS A 284 -25.62 31.71 -9.16
N CYS A 285 -26.57 30.85 -8.83
CA CYS A 285 -27.51 30.24 -9.76
C CYS A 285 -28.97 30.52 -9.36
N GLU A 286 -29.85 30.49 -10.35
CA GLU A 286 -31.30 30.44 -10.16
C GLU A 286 -31.71 29.10 -9.53
N GLN A 287 -32.91 29.06 -8.93
CA GLN A 287 -33.47 27.86 -8.28
C GLN A 287 -33.95 26.80 -9.26
#